data_AF-B1IGB6-F1
#
_entry.id   AF-B1IGB6-F1
#
_cell.length_a   1.000
_cell.length_b   1.000
_cell.length_c   1.000
_cell.angle_alpha   90.00
_cell.angle_beta   90.00
_cell.angle_gamma   90.00
#
_symmetry.space_group_name_H-M   'P 1'
#
loop_
_entity.id
_entity.type
_entity.pdbx_description
1 polymer ?
#
loop_
_entity_poly.entity_id
_entity_poly.type
_entity_poly.pdbx_seq_one_letter_code
_entity_poly.pdbx_strand_id
1 'polypeptide(L)'
;MLKVRTLFSGIGSPERALKDLQIPYELVDFCEVDKYAVKSYCSVHGVSEEKNLGDITKVWGRNLPYADLLVWGFPCPDISVAGKQKGIKEGETRSGLYYEGFRILKETRPKYSIIENVKNLVGKRFKADFESMLEDIESLGYNNYWKVLNAKDYGIPQNRERVFIVSIRKDIDTGIFSFPKGFDNGLRLKDFLENEVDEKYYISEKATQGLLRALKRPHTPKMLNKDSEYSPTLDTRVGALTHRSPYMCIPCITPDRAEKRQNGRRFKENGDPMFTLTSQDRHGILQVGNIVDTGNWGNPQRGRIYSPDGISPALNTVGGGGLEPKILKYKRTEYRIRKLTPKECWRLMGFTDEDFQKAKDEIRPILNGICINKNEFIALDGYRLALRKGNFETKEPVIVAADLIKVINKVKYECNVKIYYNDNYVKFKFDDLEIVGYRRQGNYINYNSIIPENYNTKVTLKIKPILDILKDYKKNKFKVVDLDFQNDKLIIKANNDIATVEESITIELQGEPLEISFNADYLIDAFKNYDNATLELTYCVNPMVIRENNKLDLVLPVRKK
;
A
#
# COMPACT_ATOMS: atom_id res chain seq x y z
N MET A 1 -5.32 -30.78 -13.99
CA MET A 1 -4.88 -29.56 -13.29
C MET A 1 -5.11 -28.39 -14.23
N LEU A 2 -5.77 -27.33 -13.77
CA LEU A 2 -6.10 -26.17 -14.61
C LEU A 2 -4.84 -25.33 -14.86
N LYS A 3 -4.46 -25.08 -16.12
CA LYS A 3 -3.33 -24.19 -16.43
C LYS A 3 -3.79 -22.73 -16.48
N VAL A 4 -3.19 -21.87 -15.66
CA VAL A 4 -3.66 -20.50 -15.43
C VAL A 4 -2.59 -19.50 -15.85
N ARG A 5 -3.01 -18.46 -16.57
CA ARG A 5 -2.23 -17.26 -16.87
C ARG A 5 -2.99 -16.04 -16.34
N THR A 6 -2.26 -15.09 -15.77
CA THR A 6 -2.85 -13.81 -15.33
C THR A 6 -2.15 -12.60 -15.93
N LEU A 7 -2.92 -11.58 -16.32
CA LEU A 7 -2.39 -10.30 -16.79
C LEU A 7 -2.83 -9.17 -15.86
N PHE A 8 -1.99 -8.13 -15.74
CA PHE A 8 -2.21 -7.03 -14.80
C PHE A 8 -2.42 -7.56 -13.38
N SER A 9 -1.52 -8.46 -12.99
CA SER A 9 -1.78 -9.48 -11.96
C SER A 9 -1.81 -8.90 -10.54
N GLY A 10 -1.25 -7.70 -10.33
CA GLY A 10 -1.12 -7.10 -9.02
C GLY A 10 -0.44 -8.06 -8.04
N ILE A 11 -1.14 -8.41 -6.96
CA ILE A 11 -0.66 -9.36 -5.94
C ILE A 11 -1.26 -10.78 -6.08
N GLY A 12 -1.94 -11.07 -7.20
CA GLY A 12 -2.43 -12.42 -7.53
C GLY A 12 -3.70 -12.82 -6.78
N SER A 13 -4.75 -12.00 -6.87
CA SER A 13 -6.06 -12.36 -6.33
C SER A 13 -6.72 -13.58 -7.02
N PRO A 14 -6.55 -13.82 -8.34
CA PRO A 14 -7.11 -15.02 -8.97
C PRO A 14 -6.54 -16.32 -8.38
N GLU A 15 -5.23 -16.39 -8.17
CA GLU A 15 -4.53 -17.55 -7.59
C GLU A 15 -4.95 -17.79 -6.14
N ARG A 16 -5.10 -16.70 -5.37
CA ARG A 16 -5.64 -16.77 -4.02
C ARG A 16 -7.06 -17.35 -4.02
N ALA A 17 -7.92 -16.89 -4.93
CA ALA A 17 -9.28 -17.41 -5.05
C ALA A 17 -9.31 -18.89 -5.45
N LEU A 18 -8.47 -19.33 -6.39
CA LEU A 18 -8.36 -20.74 -6.78
C LEU A 18 -7.90 -21.61 -5.59
N LYS A 19 -6.94 -21.12 -4.80
CA LYS A 19 -6.45 -21.78 -3.59
C LYS A 19 -7.54 -21.88 -2.52
N ASP A 20 -8.28 -20.80 -2.27
CA ASP A 20 -9.37 -20.78 -1.29
C ASP A 20 -10.53 -21.70 -1.69
N LEU A 21 -10.79 -21.82 -3.00
CA LEU A 21 -11.75 -22.78 -3.56
C LEU A 21 -11.21 -24.21 -3.66
N GLN A 22 -9.95 -24.45 -3.28
CA GLN A 22 -9.27 -25.74 -3.38
C GLN A 22 -9.28 -26.33 -4.80
N ILE A 23 -9.21 -25.48 -5.82
CA ILE A 23 -9.16 -25.89 -7.23
C ILE A 23 -7.71 -26.19 -7.59
N PRO A 24 -7.35 -27.42 -8.00
CA PRO A 24 -5.97 -27.73 -8.41
C PRO A 24 -5.59 -27.01 -9.71
N TYR A 25 -4.58 -26.15 -9.64
CA TYR A 25 -4.10 -25.35 -10.77
C TYR A 25 -2.57 -25.34 -10.88
N GLU A 26 -2.11 -25.05 -12.10
CA GLU A 26 -0.71 -24.78 -12.45
C GLU A 26 -0.63 -23.33 -12.89
N LEU A 27 0.13 -22.49 -12.17
CA LEU A 27 0.45 -21.15 -12.66
C LEU A 27 1.48 -21.29 -13.79
N VAL A 28 1.08 -20.95 -15.01
CA VAL A 28 1.95 -20.97 -16.19
C VAL A 28 2.89 -19.78 -16.15
N ASP A 29 2.31 -18.58 -16.14
CA ASP A 29 3.00 -17.30 -16.05
C ASP A 29 2.03 -16.22 -15.56
N PHE A 30 2.58 -15.08 -15.13
CA PHE A 30 1.81 -13.90 -14.73
C PHE A 30 2.45 -12.66 -15.34
N CYS A 31 1.69 -11.57 -15.49
CA CYS A 31 2.21 -10.31 -16.04
C CYS A 31 1.91 -9.15 -15.08
N GLU A 32 2.97 -8.52 -14.55
CA GLU A 32 2.90 -7.34 -13.69
C GLU A 32 4.16 -6.47 -13.84
N VAL A 33 3.98 -5.15 -13.91
CA VAL A 33 5.05 -4.16 -14.12
C VAL A 33 5.47 -3.45 -12.83
N ASP A 34 4.59 -3.37 -11.84
CA ASP A 34 4.93 -2.79 -10.54
C ASP A 34 5.81 -3.75 -9.73
N LYS A 35 7.09 -3.39 -9.60
CA LYS A 35 8.09 -4.19 -8.89
C LYS A 35 7.72 -4.56 -7.44
N TYR A 36 6.89 -3.77 -6.75
CA TYR A 36 6.47 -4.09 -5.39
C TYR A 36 5.29 -5.07 -5.40
N ALA A 37 4.40 -4.96 -6.39
CA ALA A 37 3.35 -5.93 -6.63
C ALA A 37 3.94 -7.29 -7.03
N VAL A 38 4.93 -7.33 -7.94
CA VAL A 38 5.67 -8.55 -8.34
C VAL A 38 6.26 -9.26 -7.12
N LYS A 39 7.00 -8.55 -6.27
CA LYS A 39 7.57 -9.13 -5.03
C LYS A 39 6.49 -9.65 -4.09
N SER A 40 5.41 -8.89 -3.91
CA SER A 40 4.30 -9.36 -3.06
C SER A 40 3.66 -10.62 -3.65
N TYR A 41 3.44 -10.66 -4.97
CA TYR A 41 2.89 -11.79 -5.70
C TYR A 41 3.76 -13.04 -5.50
N CYS A 42 5.06 -12.96 -5.80
CA CYS A 42 6.01 -14.05 -5.67
C CYS A 42 6.06 -14.60 -4.24
N SER A 43 6.04 -13.72 -3.24
CA SER A 43 6.01 -14.10 -1.84
C SER A 43 4.78 -14.88 -1.43
N VAL A 44 3.61 -14.37 -1.81
CA VAL A 44 2.33 -14.89 -1.37
C VAL A 44 2.07 -16.25 -2.01
N HIS A 45 2.43 -16.40 -3.28
CA HIS A 45 2.17 -17.61 -4.05
C HIS A 45 3.34 -18.59 -4.09
N GLY A 46 4.52 -18.20 -3.59
CA GLY A 46 5.72 -19.04 -3.56
C GLY A 46 6.25 -19.35 -4.96
N VAL A 47 6.26 -18.35 -5.85
CA VAL A 47 6.66 -18.52 -7.27
C VAL A 47 7.82 -17.62 -7.65
N SER A 48 8.66 -18.08 -8.58
CA SER A 48 9.82 -17.33 -9.09
C SER A 48 9.38 -16.08 -9.88
N GLU A 49 10.13 -14.98 -9.73
CA GLU A 49 9.98 -13.78 -10.57
C GLU A 49 10.20 -14.07 -12.07
N GLU A 50 10.89 -15.17 -12.43
CA GLU A 50 11.07 -15.60 -13.82
C GLU A 50 9.75 -15.96 -14.52
N LYS A 51 8.69 -16.28 -13.77
CA LYS A 51 7.35 -16.47 -14.32
C LYS A 51 6.64 -15.16 -14.66
N ASN A 52 7.22 -14.01 -14.31
CA ASN A 52 6.67 -12.70 -14.65
C ASN A 52 7.03 -12.33 -16.09
N LEU A 53 6.01 -12.09 -16.92
CA LEU A 53 6.13 -11.59 -18.28
C LEU A 53 6.51 -10.09 -18.34
N GLY A 54 6.37 -9.37 -17.22
CA GLY A 54 6.75 -7.96 -17.12
C GLY A 54 5.79 -7.01 -17.82
N ASP A 55 6.31 -6.18 -18.74
CA ASP A 55 5.52 -5.19 -19.48
C ASP A 55 4.76 -5.86 -20.64
N ILE A 56 3.43 -5.90 -20.51
CA ILE A 56 2.52 -6.55 -21.47
C ILE A 56 2.73 -6.11 -22.92
N THR A 57 3.14 -4.86 -23.16
CA THR A 57 3.37 -4.31 -24.50
C THR A 57 4.54 -4.98 -25.22
N LYS A 58 5.41 -5.68 -24.49
CA LYS A 58 6.58 -6.39 -25.00
C LYS A 58 6.37 -7.90 -25.10
N VAL A 59 5.20 -8.39 -24.70
CA VAL A 59 4.89 -9.82 -24.65
C VAL A 59 4.32 -10.28 -25.98
N TRP A 60 4.93 -11.29 -26.61
CA TRP A 60 4.37 -11.96 -27.79
C TRP A 60 3.64 -13.24 -27.38
N GLY A 61 2.31 -13.23 -27.46
CA GLY A 61 1.44 -14.32 -27.04
C GLY A 61 1.70 -15.64 -27.78
N ARG A 62 2.12 -15.57 -29.05
CA ARG A 62 2.49 -16.76 -29.84
C ARG A 62 3.67 -17.56 -29.28
N ASN A 63 4.54 -16.93 -28.48
CA ASN A 63 5.69 -17.59 -27.86
C ASN A 63 5.36 -18.09 -26.45
N LEU A 64 4.16 -17.82 -25.94
CA LEU A 64 3.78 -18.19 -24.60
C LEU A 64 3.33 -19.66 -24.54
N PRO A 65 3.63 -20.37 -23.44
CA PRO A 65 3.09 -21.70 -23.19
C PRO A 65 1.55 -21.71 -23.14
N TYR A 66 0.96 -22.89 -23.33
CA TYR A 66 -0.50 -23.05 -23.28
C TYR A 66 -1.06 -22.82 -21.86
N ALA A 67 -2.19 -22.11 -21.77
CA ALA A 67 -3.01 -21.96 -20.57
C ALA A 67 -4.49 -22.27 -20.87
N ASP A 68 -5.18 -22.94 -19.95
CA ASP A 68 -6.62 -23.20 -20.04
C ASP A 68 -7.43 -21.95 -19.70
N LEU A 69 -7.00 -21.19 -18.69
CA LEU A 69 -7.69 -20.02 -18.15
C LEU A 69 -6.78 -18.79 -18.23
N LEU A 70 -7.31 -17.72 -18.80
CA LEU A 70 -6.73 -16.38 -18.77
C LEU A 70 -7.55 -15.47 -17.86
N VAL A 71 -6.99 -15.00 -16.75
CA VAL A 71 -7.65 -14.00 -15.89
C VAL A 71 -6.94 -12.67 -16.03
N TRP A 72 -7.68 -11.61 -16.32
CA TRP A 72 -7.08 -10.30 -16.51
C TRP A 72 -8.02 -9.16 -16.16
N GLY A 73 -7.45 -7.99 -15.99
CA GLY A 73 -8.17 -6.73 -16.00
C GLY A 73 -7.46 -5.78 -16.95
N PHE A 74 -7.64 -4.49 -16.75
CA PHE A 74 -6.79 -3.47 -17.37
C PHE A 74 -6.93 -2.18 -16.56
N PRO A 75 -5.93 -1.27 -16.60
CA PRO A 75 -5.96 -0.06 -15.79
C PRO A 75 -7.23 0.76 -16.02
N CYS A 76 -8.04 0.93 -14.98
CA CYS A 76 -9.31 1.65 -15.05
C CYS A 76 -9.29 3.19 -14.81
N PRO A 77 -8.16 3.93 -14.65
CA PRO A 77 -8.22 5.38 -14.42
C PRO A 77 -9.02 6.18 -15.44
N ASP A 78 -9.08 5.74 -16.70
CA ASP A 78 -9.83 6.44 -17.75
C ASP A 78 -11.30 6.02 -17.83
N ILE A 79 -11.75 5.10 -16.97
CA ILE A 79 -13.15 4.63 -16.88
C ILE A 79 -13.74 4.96 -15.50
N SER A 80 -12.94 4.91 -14.45
CA SER A 80 -13.37 5.12 -13.07
C SER A 80 -14.05 6.48 -12.87
N VAL A 81 -15.11 6.51 -12.05
CA VAL A 81 -15.80 7.75 -11.67
C VAL A 81 -14.83 8.77 -11.05
N ALA A 82 -13.81 8.28 -10.33
CA ALA A 82 -12.79 9.11 -9.70
C ALA A 82 -11.68 9.58 -10.66
N GLY A 83 -11.68 9.10 -11.91
CA GLY A 83 -10.67 9.42 -12.92
C GLY A 83 -11.13 10.44 -13.95
N LYS A 84 -10.32 10.63 -15.00
CA LYS A 84 -10.60 11.60 -16.09
C LYS A 84 -11.70 11.14 -17.05
N GLN A 85 -12.10 9.86 -16.95
CA GLN A 85 -13.19 9.28 -17.74
C GLN A 85 -13.00 9.43 -19.27
N LYS A 86 -11.76 9.29 -19.75
CA LYS A 86 -11.39 9.44 -21.17
C LYS A 86 -11.77 8.23 -22.06
N GLY A 87 -12.20 7.11 -21.46
CA GLY A 87 -12.57 5.88 -22.17
C GLY A 87 -11.38 4.99 -22.53
N ILE A 88 -11.65 3.98 -23.33
CA ILE A 88 -10.67 3.00 -23.82
C ILE A 88 -10.18 3.46 -25.19
N LYS A 89 -8.91 3.88 -25.29
CA LYS A 89 -8.30 4.33 -26.54
C LYS A 89 -6.91 3.75 -26.69
N GLU A 90 -6.71 2.98 -27.75
CA GLU A 90 -5.44 2.32 -28.07
C GLU A 90 -4.29 3.32 -28.14
N GLY A 91 -3.18 3.03 -27.46
CA GLY A 91 -1.99 3.88 -27.42
C GLY A 91 -2.15 5.24 -26.72
N GLU A 92 -3.36 5.71 -26.43
CA GLU A 92 -3.63 7.03 -25.86
C GLU A 92 -3.96 7.01 -24.36
N THR A 93 -4.81 6.08 -23.92
CA THR A 93 -5.27 6.01 -22.52
C THR A 93 -4.67 4.83 -21.79
N ARG A 94 -4.60 4.89 -20.45
CA ARG A 94 -4.13 3.74 -19.66
C ARG A 94 -5.11 2.58 -19.77
N SER A 95 -6.41 2.89 -19.86
CA SER A 95 -7.44 1.90 -20.16
C SER A 95 -7.29 1.30 -21.57
N GLY A 96 -6.56 1.95 -22.48
CA GLY A 96 -6.21 1.43 -23.80
C GLY A 96 -5.35 0.15 -23.76
N LEU A 97 -4.74 -0.19 -22.62
CA LEU A 97 -4.07 -1.48 -22.43
C LEU A 97 -5.02 -2.68 -22.48
N TYR A 98 -6.34 -2.45 -22.55
CA TYR A 98 -7.30 -3.46 -23.00
C TYR A 98 -6.87 -4.14 -24.30
N TYR A 99 -6.40 -3.38 -25.30
CA TYR A 99 -6.01 -3.92 -26.61
C TYR A 99 -4.81 -4.87 -26.52
N GLU A 100 -3.89 -4.66 -25.57
CA GLU A 100 -2.79 -5.59 -25.32
C GLU A 100 -3.26 -6.90 -24.70
N GLY A 101 -4.16 -6.84 -23.71
CA GLY A 101 -4.76 -8.05 -23.16
C GLY A 101 -5.63 -8.80 -24.17
N PHE A 102 -6.37 -8.07 -25.01
CA PHE A 102 -7.13 -8.62 -26.13
C PHE A 102 -6.22 -9.28 -27.18
N ARG A 103 -5.07 -8.69 -27.49
CA ARG A 103 -4.05 -9.28 -28.36
C ARG A 103 -3.53 -10.59 -27.80
N ILE A 104 -3.21 -10.66 -26.50
CA ILE A 104 -2.80 -11.92 -25.86
C ILE A 104 -3.93 -12.95 -25.89
N LEU A 105 -5.19 -12.57 -25.64
CA LEU A 105 -6.34 -13.47 -25.75
C LEU A 105 -6.48 -14.04 -27.17
N LYS A 106 -6.33 -13.19 -28.19
CA LYS A 106 -6.37 -13.55 -29.62
C LYS A 106 -5.27 -14.53 -30.01
N GLU A 107 -4.04 -14.29 -29.54
CA GLU A 107 -2.87 -15.10 -29.89
C GLU A 107 -2.82 -16.43 -29.13
N THR A 108 -3.31 -16.48 -27.90
CA THR A 108 -3.20 -17.67 -27.03
C THR A 108 -4.45 -18.55 -27.01
N ARG A 109 -5.62 -18.01 -27.38
CA ARG A 109 -6.92 -18.71 -27.50
C ARG A 109 -7.22 -19.71 -26.35
N PRO A 110 -7.16 -19.28 -25.07
CA PRO A 110 -7.48 -20.12 -23.91
C PRO A 110 -8.91 -20.70 -24.00
N LYS A 111 -9.22 -21.70 -23.17
CA LYS A 111 -10.58 -22.25 -23.08
C LYS A 111 -11.54 -21.25 -22.43
N TYR A 112 -11.04 -20.57 -21.41
CA TYR A 112 -11.80 -19.63 -20.59
C TYR A 112 -11.03 -18.32 -20.44
N SER A 113 -11.73 -17.19 -20.46
CA SER A 113 -11.20 -15.89 -20.09
C SER A 113 -12.10 -15.22 -19.06
N ILE A 114 -11.52 -14.64 -18.02
CA ILE A 114 -12.24 -13.86 -17.01
C ILE A 114 -11.65 -12.45 -16.99
N ILE A 115 -12.50 -11.45 -17.26
CA ILE A 115 -12.14 -10.03 -17.25
C ILE A 115 -12.82 -9.34 -16.07
N GLU A 116 -12.05 -8.64 -15.24
CA GLU A 116 -12.59 -7.80 -14.16
C GLU A 116 -12.32 -6.32 -14.43
N ASN A 117 -13.34 -5.48 -14.21
CA ASN A 117 -13.16 -4.03 -14.24
C ASN A 117 -14.20 -3.28 -13.37
N VAL A 118 -14.04 -1.96 -13.24
CA VAL A 118 -14.95 -1.09 -12.49
C VAL A 118 -16.37 -1.13 -13.07
N LYS A 119 -17.38 -1.12 -12.19
CA LYS A 119 -18.82 -1.05 -12.56
C LYS A 119 -19.14 0.06 -13.56
N ASN A 120 -18.40 1.17 -13.53
CA ASN A 120 -18.68 2.29 -14.42
C ASN A 120 -18.50 1.95 -15.91
N LEU A 121 -17.76 0.89 -16.24
CA LEU A 121 -17.58 0.39 -17.62
C LEU A 121 -18.93 0.04 -18.28
N VAL A 122 -19.87 -0.56 -17.54
CA VAL A 122 -21.22 -0.88 -18.04
C VAL A 122 -22.20 0.30 -17.90
N GLY A 123 -21.71 1.46 -17.45
CA GLY A 123 -22.50 2.66 -17.28
C GLY A 123 -22.81 3.34 -18.62
N LYS A 124 -23.83 4.21 -18.64
CA LYS A 124 -24.29 4.91 -19.85
C LYS A 124 -23.17 5.56 -20.67
N ARG A 125 -22.15 6.10 -20.00
CA ARG A 125 -21.02 6.81 -20.63
C ARG A 125 -20.11 5.89 -21.46
N PHE A 126 -19.90 4.66 -21.00
CA PHE A 126 -18.95 3.71 -21.59
C PHE A 126 -19.64 2.49 -22.18
N LYS A 127 -20.97 2.57 -22.37
CA LYS A 127 -21.78 1.48 -22.89
C LYS A 127 -21.27 1.04 -24.27
N ALA A 128 -20.95 1.99 -25.16
CA ALA A 128 -20.41 1.68 -26.48
C ALA A 128 -19.04 0.99 -26.41
N ASP A 129 -18.13 1.48 -25.57
CA ASP A 129 -16.83 0.83 -25.34
C ASP A 129 -17.02 -0.61 -24.84
N PHE A 130 -17.94 -0.81 -23.88
CA PHE A 130 -18.23 -2.14 -23.34
C PHE A 130 -18.86 -3.09 -24.36
N GLU A 131 -19.82 -2.61 -25.17
CA GLU A 131 -20.43 -3.40 -26.26
C GLU A 131 -19.38 -3.79 -27.30
N SER A 132 -18.51 -2.85 -27.71
CA SER A 132 -17.38 -3.12 -28.60
C SER A 132 -16.44 -4.19 -28.04
N MET A 133 -16.13 -4.16 -26.73
CA MET A 133 -15.30 -5.20 -26.11
C MET A 133 -15.96 -6.59 -26.19
N LEU A 134 -17.28 -6.68 -26.01
CA LEU A 134 -17.99 -7.96 -26.11
C LEU A 134 -17.96 -8.48 -27.55
N GLU A 135 -18.18 -7.60 -28.53
CA GLU A 135 -18.10 -7.92 -29.97
C GLU A 135 -16.70 -8.38 -30.38
N ASP A 136 -15.65 -7.69 -29.92
CA ASP A 136 -14.25 -8.06 -30.13
C ASP A 136 -13.99 -9.49 -29.68
N ILE A 137 -14.36 -9.83 -28.44
CA ILE A 137 -14.13 -11.15 -27.85
C ILE A 137 -15.01 -12.22 -28.53
N GLU A 138 -16.24 -11.88 -28.89
CA GLU A 138 -17.13 -12.77 -29.62
C GLU A 138 -16.59 -13.11 -31.01
N SER A 139 -15.99 -12.13 -31.71
CA SER A 139 -15.35 -12.33 -33.02
C SER A 139 -14.19 -13.33 -32.98
N LEU A 140 -13.58 -13.52 -31.81
CA LEU A 140 -12.56 -14.55 -31.58
C LEU A 140 -13.14 -15.95 -31.38
N GLY A 141 -14.46 -16.10 -31.32
CA GLY A 141 -15.14 -17.37 -31.14
C GLY A 141 -15.40 -17.72 -29.67
N TYR A 142 -15.79 -16.74 -28.85
CA TYR A 142 -16.22 -16.95 -27.47
C TYR A 142 -17.67 -16.50 -27.27
N ASN A 143 -18.37 -17.14 -26.34
CA ASN A 143 -19.62 -16.64 -25.77
C ASN A 143 -19.29 -15.84 -24.50
N ASN A 144 -19.88 -14.67 -24.35
CA ASN A 144 -19.62 -13.76 -23.23
C ASN A 144 -20.80 -13.76 -22.23
N TYR A 145 -20.50 -14.02 -20.97
CA TYR A 145 -21.42 -13.89 -19.85
C TYR A 145 -20.91 -12.80 -18.93
N TRP A 146 -21.72 -11.81 -18.59
CA TRP A 146 -21.25 -10.73 -17.70
C TRP A 146 -22.26 -10.38 -16.61
N LYS A 147 -21.73 -9.92 -15.47
CA LYS A 147 -22.55 -9.47 -14.35
C LYS A 147 -21.77 -8.48 -13.49
N VAL A 148 -22.47 -7.49 -12.94
CA VAL A 148 -21.92 -6.66 -11.86
C VAL A 148 -22.10 -7.40 -10.54
N LEU A 149 -20.98 -7.71 -9.88
CA LEU A 149 -20.93 -8.39 -8.59
C LEU A 149 -20.40 -7.43 -7.52
N ASN A 150 -20.84 -7.61 -6.28
CA ASN A 150 -20.37 -6.84 -5.14
C ASN A 150 -19.73 -7.76 -4.10
N ALA A 151 -18.52 -7.45 -3.66
CA ALA A 151 -17.77 -8.28 -2.70
C ALA A 151 -18.55 -8.57 -1.40
N LYS A 152 -19.43 -7.65 -0.96
CA LYS A 152 -20.33 -7.85 0.19
C LYS A 152 -21.28 -9.04 0.05
N ASP A 153 -21.59 -9.43 -1.17
CA ASP A 153 -22.47 -10.56 -1.46
C ASP A 153 -21.68 -11.88 -1.56
N TYR A 154 -20.36 -11.88 -1.27
CA TYR A 154 -19.48 -13.05 -1.36
C TYR A 154 -18.54 -13.15 -0.15
N GLY A 155 -19.04 -12.77 1.04
CA GLY A 155 -18.35 -13.00 2.32
C GLY A 155 -17.26 -12.00 2.71
N ILE A 156 -17.03 -10.94 1.92
CA ILE A 156 -16.11 -9.84 2.28
C ILE A 156 -16.93 -8.60 2.64
N PRO A 157 -16.84 -8.03 3.87
CA PRO A 157 -17.67 -6.91 4.30
C PRO A 157 -17.20 -5.59 3.68
N GLN A 158 -17.27 -5.49 2.36
CA GLN A 158 -16.80 -4.37 1.55
C GLN A 158 -17.78 -4.11 0.40
N ASN A 159 -18.27 -2.88 0.28
CA ASN A 159 -19.07 -2.45 -0.85
C ASN A 159 -18.18 -2.14 -2.06
N ARG A 160 -17.77 -3.18 -2.79
CA ARG A 160 -16.94 -3.10 -3.98
C ARG A 160 -17.65 -3.76 -5.14
N GLU A 161 -18.28 -2.92 -5.96
CA GLU A 161 -18.94 -3.36 -7.19
C GLU A 161 -17.93 -3.42 -8.35
N ARG A 162 -17.95 -4.54 -9.07
CA ARG A 162 -17.11 -4.81 -10.24
C ARG A 162 -17.89 -5.56 -11.30
N VAL A 163 -17.66 -5.20 -12.56
CA VAL A 163 -18.14 -6.01 -13.68
C VAL A 163 -17.16 -7.16 -13.90
N PHE A 164 -17.70 -8.36 -13.99
CA PHE A 164 -16.98 -9.55 -14.43
C PHE A 164 -17.54 -9.96 -15.78
N ILE A 165 -16.65 -10.27 -16.72
CA ILE A 165 -16.96 -10.87 -18.03
C ILE A 165 -16.30 -12.23 -18.05
N VAL A 166 -17.09 -13.29 -18.15
CA VAL A 166 -16.66 -14.67 -18.31
C VAL A 166 -16.89 -15.05 -19.76
N SER A 167 -15.81 -15.27 -20.48
CA SER A 167 -15.82 -15.62 -21.89
C SER A 167 -15.42 -17.09 -22.03
N ILE A 168 -16.30 -17.91 -22.62
CA ILE A 168 -16.09 -19.35 -22.80
C ILE A 168 -16.01 -19.62 -24.31
N ARG A 169 -15.00 -20.38 -24.74
CA ARG A 169 -14.81 -20.63 -26.17
C ARG A 169 -16.00 -21.41 -26.76
N LYS A 170 -16.50 -21.00 -27.92
CA LYS A 170 -17.76 -21.50 -28.52
C LYS A 170 -17.76 -23.00 -28.78
N ASP A 171 -16.60 -23.60 -29.04
CA ASP A 171 -16.43 -25.04 -29.27
C ASP A 171 -16.61 -25.90 -28.00
N ILE A 172 -16.52 -25.30 -26.81
CA ILE A 172 -16.66 -26.01 -25.53
C ILE A 172 -17.81 -25.50 -24.66
N ASP A 173 -18.39 -24.35 -25.01
CA ASP A 173 -19.48 -23.77 -24.24
C ASP A 173 -20.78 -24.56 -24.46
N THR A 174 -21.38 -24.97 -23.35
CA THR A 174 -22.65 -25.72 -23.32
C THR A 174 -23.85 -24.81 -23.07
N GLY A 175 -23.65 -23.49 -22.88
CA GLY A 175 -24.73 -22.53 -22.65
C GLY A 175 -25.32 -22.56 -21.24
N ILE A 176 -24.77 -23.39 -20.34
CA ILE A 176 -25.30 -23.60 -18.98
C ILE A 176 -24.60 -22.73 -17.92
N PHE A 177 -23.61 -21.93 -18.31
CA PHE A 177 -22.87 -21.10 -17.35
C PHE A 177 -23.80 -20.13 -16.64
N SER A 178 -23.67 -20.06 -15.31
CA SER A 178 -24.35 -19.07 -14.49
C SER A 178 -23.41 -18.54 -13.42
N PHE A 179 -23.53 -17.25 -13.13
CA PHE A 179 -22.76 -16.62 -12.07
C PHE A 179 -23.14 -17.22 -10.71
N PRO A 180 -22.16 -17.38 -9.79
CA PRO A 180 -22.42 -17.92 -8.47
C PRO A 180 -23.49 -17.09 -7.73
N LYS A 181 -24.30 -17.78 -6.92
CA LYS A 181 -25.21 -17.11 -5.99
C LYS A 181 -24.39 -16.50 -4.87
N GLY A 182 -24.75 -15.28 -4.46
CA GLY A 182 -24.13 -14.63 -3.31
C GLY A 182 -24.54 -15.28 -1.99
N PHE A 183 -23.76 -15.02 -0.94
CA PHE A 183 -23.99 -15.46 0.43
C PHE A 183 -23.55 -14.39 1.44
N ASP A 184 -24.21 -14.34 2.60
CA ASP A 184 -23.79 -13.55 3.78
C ASP A 184 -23.24 -14.52 4.83
N ASN A 185 -21.98 -14.34 5.21
CA ASN A 185 -21.33 -15.12 6.27
C ASN A 185 -21.44 -14.44 7.66
N GLY A 186 -22.21 -13.36 7.77
CA GLY A 186 -22.41 -12.61 9.01
C GLY A 186 -21.26 -11.70 9.40
N LEU A 187 -20.13 -11.73 8.69
CA LEU A 187 -18.96 -10.93 9.01
C LEU A 187 -19.20 -9.45 8.69
N ARG A 188 -18.58 -8.58 9.49
CA ARG A 188 -18.67 -7.13 9.41
C ARG A 188 -17.29 -6.51 9.45
N LEU A 189 -17.21 -5.20 9.21
CA LEU A 189 -15.92 -4.50 9.17
C LEU A 189 -15.12 -4.74 10.45
N LYS A 190 -15.76 -4.69 11.62
CA LYS A 190 -15.14 -4.96 12.93
C LYS A 190 -14.38 -6.29 13.01
N ASP A 191 -14.85 -7.33 12.31
CA ASP A 191 -14.25 -8.67 12.35
C ASP A 191 -12.94 -8.73 11.55
N PHE A 192 -12.71 -7.75 10.68
CA PHE A 192 -11.50 -7.60 9.88
C PHE A 192 -10.49 -6.64 10.54
N LEU A 193 -10.89 -5.93 11.61
CA LEU A 193 -10.04 -4.95 12.28
C LEU A 193 -9.04 -5.58 13.25
N GLU A 194 -7.92 -4.90 13.46
CA GLU A 194 -6.96 -5.21 14.51
C GLU A 194 -7.46 -4.67 15.88
N ASN A 195 -7.21 -5.47 16.91
CA ASN A 195 -7.55 -5.13 18.30
C ASN A 195 -6.73 -3.95 18.79
N GLU A 196 -5.41 -4.04 18.60
CA GLU A 196 -4.42 -3.05 18.99
C GLU A 196 -3.73 -2.50 17.74
N VAL A 197 -3.61 -1.17 17.67
CA VAL A 197 -3.06 -0.47 16.52
C VAL A 197 -2.11 0.63 17.00
N ASP A 198 -0.98 0.79 16.31
CA ASP A 198 0.02 1.84 16.54
C ASP A 198 -0.61 3.25 16.46
N GLU A 199 -0.21 4.14 17.36
CA GLU A 199 -0.68 5.53 17.44
C GLU A 199 -0.56 6.30 16.11
N LYS A 200 0.40 5.95 15.24
CA LYS A 200 0.56 6.60 13.93
C LYS A 200 -0.66 6.46 13.00
N TYR A 201 -1.52 5.47 13.22
CA TYR A 201 -2.74 5.29 12.43
C TYR A 201 -3.91 6.12 12.94
N TYR A 202 -3.82 6.65 14.17
CA TYR A 202 -4.83 7.51 14.74
C TYR A 202 -4.68 8.94 14.22
N ILE A 203 -5.81 9.61 14.03
CA ILE A 203 -5.81 11.04 13.74
C ILE A 203 -5.70 11.84 15.06
N SER A 204 -5.43 13.14 14.94
CA SER A 204 -5.31 14.01 16.11
C SER A 204 -6.59 14.05 16.96
N GLU A 205 -6.40 14.21 18.26
CA GLU A 205 -7.49 14.34 19.22
C GLU A 205 -8.36 15.57 18.92
N LYS A 206 -7.74 16.67 18.47
CA LYS A 206 -8.43 17.88 17.98
C LYS A 206 -9.44 17.55 16.86
N ALA A 207 -9.07 16.71 15.90
CA ALA A 207 -9.97 16.30 14.81
C ALA A 207 -11.13 15.42 15.33
N THR A 208 -10.83 14.54 16.28
CA THR A 208 -11.83 13.67 16.93
C THR A 208 -12.84 14.47 17.74
N GLN A 209 -12.38 15.40 18.59
CA GLN A 209 -13.25 16.30 19.34
C GLN A 209 -14.01 17.27 18.42
N GLY A 210 -13.45 17.64 17.28
CA GLY A 210 -14.14 18.37 16.22
C GLY A 210 -15.37 17.61 15.71
N LEU A 211 -15.21 16.32 15.39
CA LEU A 211 -16.33 15.47 14.98
C LEU A 211 -17.37 15.32 16.09
N LEU A 212 -16.95 15.01 17.31
CA LEU A 212 -17.87 14.79 18.44
C LEU A 212 -18.69 16.05 18.75
N ARG A 213 -18.07 17.24 18.68
CA ARG A 213 -18.79 18.52 18.81
C ARG A 213 -19.76 18.73 17.67
N ALA A 214 -19.42 18.35 16.44
CA ALA A 214 -20.33 18.44 15.30
C ALA A 214 -21.54 17.49 15.44
N LEU A 215 -21.35 16.30 16.00
CA LEU A 215 -22.42 15.32 16.24
C LEU A 215 -23.33 15.71 17.42
N LYS A 216 -22.82 16.41 18.44
CA LYS A 216 -23.57 16.85 19.63
C LYS A 216 -24.37 18.16 19.44
N ARG A 217 -24.18 18.89 18.34
CA ARG A 217 -24.90 20.15 18.09
C ARG A 217 -26.34 19.86 17.62
N PRO A 218 -27.40 20.27 18.35
CA PRO A 218 -28.73 20.33 17.77
C PRO A 218 -28.67 21.27 16.57
N HIS A 219 -28.97 20.78 15.37
CA HIS A 219 -29.03 21.65 14.20
C HIS A 219 -30.32 22.45 14.28
N THR A 220 -30.25 23.74 14.62
CA THR A 220 -31.28 24.69 14.22
C THR A 220 -31.24 24.77 12.69
N PRO A 221 -32.33 24.45 11.97
CA PRO A 221 -32.35 24.57 10.53
C PRO A 221 -32.07 26.04 10.17
N LYS A 222 -31.04 26.30 9.36
CA LYS A 222 -30.90 27.62 8.74
C LYS A 222 -31.87 27.68 7.57
N MET A 223 -32.97 28.42 7.74
CA MET A 223 -33.80 28.84 6.61
C MET A 223 -32.99 29.73 5.68
N LEU A 224 -32.92 29.34 4.40
CA LEU A 224 -32.59 30.24 3.30
C LEU A 224 -33.90 30.93 2.88
N ASN A 225 -33.92 32.25 2.93
CA ASN A 225 -35.06 33.19 2.81
C ASN A 225 -35.95 33.34 4.06
N LYS A 226 -35.82 34.49 4.73
CA LYS A 226 -36.72 34.93 5.80
C LYS A 226 -38.08 35.43 5.30
N ASP A 227 -38.24 35.62 3.98
CA ASP A 227 -39.39 36.31 3.38
C ASP A 227 -40.16 35.45 2.34
N SER A 228 -40.06 34.12 2.40
CA SER A 228 -40.78 33.22 1.49
C SER A 228 -41.86 32.43 2.24
N GLU A 229 -43.12 32.62 1.85
CA GLU A 229 -44.29 31.95 2.43
C GLU A 229 -44.46 30.47 1.99
N TYR A 230 -43.51 29.87 1.26
CA TYR A 230 -43.62 28.49 0.78
C TYR A 230 -42.37 27.65 1.08
N SER A 231 -42.60 26.42 1.58
CA SER A 231 -41.56 25.43 1.89
C SER A 231 -41.13 24.68 0.61
N PRO A 232 -39.84 24.68 0.21
CA PRO A 232 -39.41 24.02 -1.02
C PRO A 232 -39.31 22.50 -0.86
N THR A 233 -40.09 21.79 -1.67
CA THR A 233 -40.03 20.34 -1.91
C THR A 233 -38.82 19.94 -2.77
N LEU A 234 -38.27 18.75 -2.50
CA LEU A 234 -37.13 18.11 -3.17
C LEU A 234 -37.35 17.92 -4.69
N ASP A 235 -36.59 18.63 -5.52
CA ASP A 235 -36.47 18.34 -6.95
C ASP A 235 -35.29 17.41 -7.28
N THR A 236 -35.36 16.83 -8.48
CA THR A 236 -34.36 15.94 -9.05
C THR A 236 -33.54 16.66 -10.14
N ARG A 237 -32.24 16.82 -9.85
CA ARG A 237 -31.14 17.30 -10.72
C ARG A 237 -31.08 18.83 -10.90
N VAL A 238 -30.01 19.44 -10.38
CA VAL A 238 -28.86 20.00 -11.12
C VAL A 238 -27.71 20.16 -10.12
N GLY A 239 -26.48 20.07 -10.60
CA GLY A 239 -25.28 19.84 -9.80
C GLY A 239 -24.86 20.95 -8.83
N ALA A 240 -23.83 20.55 -8.07
CA ALA A 240 -22.85 21.38 -7.41
C ALA A 240 -23.32 22.30 -6.26
N LEU A 241 -22.50 22.27 -5.21
CA LEU A 241 -22.34 23.28 -4.17
C LEU A 241 -23.23 23.19 -2.92
N THR A 242 -22.51 23.09 -1.79
CA THR A 242 -22.79 23.65 -0.47
C THR A 242 -23.67 22.86 0.52
N HIS A 243 -22.94 22.22 1.45
CA HIS A 243 -23.07 22.35 2.92
C HIS A 243 -24.17 21.62 3.74
N ARG A 244 -23.65 20.90 4.76
CA ARG A 244 -24.04 20.83 6.19
C ARG A 244 -24.95 19.66 6.65
N SER A 245 -24.31 18.75 7.44
CA SER A 245 -24.74 17.71 8.42
C SER A 245 -26.22 17.62 8.87
N PRO A 246 -26.70 16.51 9.51
CA PRO A 246 -25.97 15.42 10.21
C PRO A 246 -26.41 13.98 9.81
N TYR A 247 -25.69 12.93 10.25
CA TYR A 247 -26.20 11.55 10.18
C TYR A 247 -26.47 10.98 11.58
N MET A 248 -27.74 10.65 11.84
CA MET A 248 -28.25 9.90 12.99
C MET A 248 -29.12 8.75 12.44
N CYS A 249 -29.02 7.56 13.05
CA CYS A 249 -29.48 6.26 12.54
C CYS A 249 -30.99 6.14 12.19
N ILE A 250 -31.32 5.25 11.23
CA ILE A 250 -32.71 4.88 10.87
C ILE A 250 -32.87 3.33 10.89
N PRO A 251 -33.96 2.77 11.47
CA PRO A 251 -34.21 1.33 11.60
C PRO A 251 -34.66 0.63 10.29
N CYS A 252 -34.51 -0.70 10.24
CA CYS A 252 -34.76 -1.56 9.05
C CYS A 252 -35.96 -2.51 9.23
N ILE A 253 -36.71 -2.80 8.16
CA ILE A 253 -37.95 -3.61 8.19
C ILE A 253 -37.71 -5.07 7.75
N THR A 254 -38.16 -6.00 8.61
CA THR A 254 -38.34 -7.46 8.41
C THR A 254 -37.14 -8.27 7.88
N PRO A 255 -36.29 -8.76 8.80
CA PRO A 255 -35.12 -9.56 8.48
C PRO A 255 -35.34 -11.00 7.96
N ASP A 256 -36.56 -11.52 7.91
CA ASP A 256 -36.71 -13.00 7.98
C ASP A 256 -37.49 -13.65 6.82
N ARG A 257 -37.47 -13.11 5.59
CA ARG A 257 -38.15 -13.75 4.43
C ARG A 257 -37.26 -13.97 3.20
N ALA A 258 -37.17 -15.23 2.76
CA ALA A 258 -36.17 -15.76 1.83
C ALA A 258 -36.45 -15.60 0.32
N GLU A 259 -37.69 -15.35 -0.16
CA GLU A 259 -37.94 -15.10 -1.60
C GLU A 259 -38.97 -13.99 -1.89
N LYS A 260 -38.67 -13.10 -2.88
CA LYS A 260 -39.49 -11.91 -3.25
C LYS A 260 -39.27 -11.46 -4.72
N ARG A 261 -40.24 -10.70 -5.28
CA ARG A 261 -40.59 -10.53 -6.71
C ARG A 261 -40.25 -9.18 -7.42
N GLN A 262 -39.85 -8.08 -6.77
CA GLN A 262 -39.42 -6.82 -7.42
C GLN A 262 -38.45 -5.99 -6.53
N ASN A 263 -37.63 -5.12 -7.13
CA ASN A 263 -36.60 -4.30 -6.44
C ASN A 263 -37.00 -2.81 -6.43
N GLY A 264 -37.52 -2.29 -5.30
CA GLY A 264 -37.92 -0.89 -5.11
C GLY A 264 -37.38 -0.23 -3.82
N ARG A 265 -37.59 1.10 -3.67
CA ARG A 265 -37.06 2.00 -2.61
C ARG A 265 -37.26 1.46 -1.17
N ARG A 266 -36.28 1.76 -0.28
CA ARG A 266 -36.19 1.26 1.12
C ARG A 266 -36.74 2.15 2.24
N PHE A 267 -37.21 3.37 1.97
CA PHE A 267 -37.53 4.34 3.04
C PHE A 267 -38.93 4.95 2.83
N LYS A 268 -39.68 5.14 3.94
CA LYS A 268 -40.97 5.86 4.02
C LYS A 268 -40.79 7.24 4.66
N GLU A 269 -41.73 8.16 4.43
CA GLU A 269 -41.89 9.40 5.22
C GLU A 269 -42.95 9.23 6.31
N ASN A 270 -43.07 10.22 7.21
CA ASN A 270 -43.97 10.14 8.37
C ASN A 270 -45.43 10.42 7.95
N GLY A 271 -46.29 9.39 7.98
CA GLY A 271 -47.72 9.49 7.65
C GLY A 271 -48.19 8.68 6.42
N ASP A 272 -47.29 8.02 5.69
CA ASP A 272 -47.64 7.33 4.44
C ASP A 272 -48.37 5.98 4.62
N PRO A 273 -49.44 5.69 3.83
CA PRO A 273 -50.10 4.39 3.82
C PRO A 273 -49.16 3.24 3.38
N MET A 274 -49.56 2.00 3.67
CA MET A 274 -48.68 0.82 3.56
C MET A 274 -48.42 0.39 2.09
N PHE A 275 -47.15 0.30 1.69
CA PHE A 275 -46.74 -0.32 0.42
C PHE A 275 -46.59 -1.84 0.55
N THR A 276 -46.99 -2.53 -0.51
CA THR A 276 -46.89 -3.97 -0.71
C THR A 276 -45.44 -4.41 -1.00
N LEU A 277 -44.96 -5.38 -0.22
CA LEU A 277 -43.55 -5.76 0.04
C LEU A 277 -42.83 -6.55 -1.07
N THR A 278 -41.64 -6.12 -1.53
CA THR A 278 -40.54 -7.02 -2.02
C THR A 278 -39.09 -6.44 -1.80
N SER A 279 -38.19 -7.25 -1.21
CA SER A 279 -36.72 -7.21 -0.85
C SER A 279 -35.97 -5.98 -0.28
N GLN A 280 -35.40 -6.10 0.94
CA GLN A 280 -34.68 -5.04 1.67
C GLN A 280 -33.30 -5.53 2.21
N ASP A 281 -32.17 -4.92 1.79
CA ASP A 281 -30.84 -5.15 2.42
C ASP A 281 -30.66 -4.33 3.70
N ARG A 282 -30.05 -4.97 4.70
CA ARG A 282 -30.03 -4.54 6.11
C ARG A 282 -28.76 -3.79 6.53
N HIS A 283 -27.68 -3.84 5.74
CA HIS A 283 -26.35 -3.44 6.20
C HIS A 283 -25.59 -2.74 5.07
N GLY A 284 -25.80 -1.42 4.96
CA GLY A 284 -25.13 -0.55 4.00
C GLY A 284 -23.78 -0.01 4.52
N ILE A 285 -23.10 0.76 3.66
CA ILE A 285 -21.97 1.58 4.11
C ILE A 285 -22.48 2.57 5.15
N LEU A 286 -22.04 2.44 6.39
CA LEU A 286 -22.47 3.31 7.49
C LEU A 286 -21.43 4.41 7.73
N GLN A 287 -21.63 5.56 7.11
CA GLN A 287 -20.82 6.75 7.37
C GLN A 287 -21.34 7.47 8.62
N VAL A 288 -20.48 7.65 9.62
CA VAL A 288 -20.82 8.28 10.91
C VAL A 288 -20.37 9.72 11.02
N GLY A 289 -19.57 10.21 10.05
CA GLY A 289 -19.04 11.56 10.14
C GLY A 289 -18.14 11.98 8.99
N ASN A 290 -17.72 13.25 9.04
CA ASN A 290 -16.64 13.81 8.23
C ASN A 290 -15.84 14.82 9.07
N ILE A 291 -14.51 14.72 9.01
CA ILE A 291 -13.57 15.60 9.75
C ILE A 291 -12.93 16.68 8.87
N VAL A 292 -13.20 16.67 7.56
CA VAL A 292 -12.72 17.68 6.63
C VAL A 292 -13.93 18.38 6.04
N ASP A 293 -13.96 19.71 6.13
CA ASP A 293 -14.93 20.51 5.39
C ASP A 293 -14.52 20.49 3.92
N THR A 294 -15.36 19.93 3.05
CA THR A 294 -15.05 19.79 1.62
C THR A 294 -15.34 21.09 0.86
N GLY A 295 -15.04 22.23 1.48
CA GLY A 295 -15.15 23.55 0.88
C GLY A 295 -14.28 23.65 -0.37
N ASN A 296 -14.92 24.03 -1.49
CA ASN A 296 -14.37 24.41 -2.79
C ASN A 296 -13.76 23.33 -3.71
N TRP A 297 -13.39 22.13 -3.24
CA TRP A 297 -12.73 21.12 -4.12
C TRP A 297 -13.59 19.91 -4.53
N GLY A 298 -14.86 19.84 -4.13
CA GLY A 298 -15.84 18.91 -4.69
C GLY A 298 -15.58 17.41 -4.52
N ASN A 299 -14.50 16.97 -3.86
CA ASN A 299 -14.23 15.54 -3.64
C ASN A 299 -14.97 15.05 -2.39
N PRO A 300 -16.05 14.26 -2.57
CA PRO A 300 -16.93 13.95 -1.47
C PRO A 300 -16.33 12.88 -0.55
N GLN A 301 -15.23 12.20 -0.94
CA GLN A 301 -14.64 11.07 -0.23
C GLN A 301 -13.66 11.46 0.90
N ARG A 302 -13.14 12.69 0.87
CA ARG A 302 -12.12 13.13 1.83
C ARG A 302 -12.72 13.26 3.23
N GLY A 303 -11.97 12.80 4.23
CA GLY A 303 -12.31 12.98 5.64
C GLY A 303 -13.50 12.14 6.15
N ARG A 304 -14.13 11.30 5.32
CA ARG A 304 -15.22 10.41 5.73
C ARG A 304 -14.78 9.42 6.80
N ILE A 305 -15.69 9.14 7.73
CA ILE A 305 -15.49 8.19 8.82
C ILE A 305 -16.64 7.19 8.81
N TYR A 306 -16.30 5.92 8.90
CA TYR A 306 -17.22 4.80 8.82
C TYR A 306 -17.36 4.09 10.16
N SER A 307 -18.55 3.54 10.42
CA SER A 307 -18.80 2.67 11.56
C SER A 307 -18.16 1.29 11.34
N PRO A 308 -17.54 0.70 12.37
CA PRO A 308 -17.06 -0.68 12.32
C PRO A 308 -18.21 -1.72 12.27
N ASP A 309 -19.45 -1.35 12.59
CA ASP A 309 -20.60 -2.27 12.57
C ASP A 309 -21.22 -2.48 11.18
N GLY A 310 -20.86 -1.63 10.21
CA GLY A 310 -21.31 -1.74 8.82
C GLY A 310 -20.36 -2.52 7.91
N ILE A 311 -20.52 -2.30 6.61
CA ILE A 311 -19.55 -2.73 5.60
C ILE A 311 -18.55 -1.61 5.30
N SER A 312 -17.32 -2.00 4.95
CA SER A 312 -16.31 -1.08 4.42
C SER A 312 -16.77 -0.46 3.11
N PRO A 313 -16.43 0.81 2.82
CA PRO A 313 -16.46 1.29 1.44
C PRO A 313 -15.47 0.48 0.56
N ALA A 314 -15.61 0.57 -0.76
CA ALA A 314 -14.57 0.12 -1.67
C ALA A 314 -13.22 0.76 -1.30
N LEU A 315 -12.19 -0.08 -1.16
CA LEU A 315 -10.83 0.42 -0.95
C LEU A 315 -10.35 1.11 -2.23
N ASN A 316 -9.82 2.32 -2.06
CA ASN A 316 -9.25 3.13 -3.12
C ASN A 316 -7.72 3.10 -3.03
N THR A 317 -7.05 3.34 -4.15
CA THR A 317 -5.60 3.55 -4.18
C THR A 317 -5.27 4.82 -3.38
N VAL A 318 -4.55 4.66 -2.27
CA VAL A 318 -4.27 5.73 -1.31
C VAL A 318 -3.04 6.53 -1.74
N GLY A 319 -3.24 7.63 -2.46
CA GLY A 319 -2.18 8.61 -2.80
C GLY A 319 -1.92 9.67 -1.71
N GLY A 320 -2.41 9.46 -0.48
CA GLY A 320 -2.43 10.47 0.58
C GLY A 320 -3.62 11.44 0.47
N GLY A 321 -3.50 12.63 1.07
CA GLY A 321 -4.52 13.69 0.98
C GLY A 321 -5.80 13.48 1.80
N GLY A 322 -5.86 12.48 2.68
CA GLY A 322 -7.02 12.23 3.54
C GLY A 322 -8.11 11.35 2.88
N LEU A 323 -7.77 10.66 1.81
CA LEU A 323 -8.64 9.71 1.07
C LEU A 323 -8.64 8.30 1.67
N GLU A 324 -7.75 8.03 2.63
CA GLU A 324 -7.68 6.74 3.29
C GLU A 324 -8.97 6.46 4.06
N PRO A 325 -9.52 5.22 3.99
CA PRO A 325 -10.66 4.85 4.81
C PRO A 325 -10.37 5.05 6.29
N LYS A 326 -11.28 5.74 6.97
CA LYS A 326 -11.19 5.98 8.41
C LYS A 326 -12.37 5.35 9.10
N ILE A 327 -12.11 4.81 10.28
CA ILE A 327 -13.11 4.15 11.09
C ILE A 327 -13.15 4.76 12.48
N LEU A 328 -14.35 4.77 13.05
CA LEU A 328 -14.57 5.12 14.44
C LEU A 328 -14.15 3.94 15.32
N LYS A 329 -13.35 4.20 16.36
CA LYS A 329 -12.95 3.23 17.37
C LYS A 329 -13.48 3.67 18.73
N TYR A 330 -14.09 2.72 19.43
CA TYR A 330 -14.57 2.88 20.80
C TYR A 330 -13.47 2.45 21.77
N LYS A 331 -13.10 3.31 22.73
CA LYS A 331 -12.16 2.97 23.80
C LYS A 331 -12.80 3.31 25.14
N ARG A 332 -13.42 2.32 25.82
CA ARG A 332 -14.01 2.29 27.19
C ARG A 332 -14.81 3.52 27.70
N THR A 333 -14.37 4.75 27.46
CA THR A 333 -15.00 6.03 27.83
C THR A 333 -14.86 7.13 26.76
N GLU A 334 -14.10 6.92 25.67
CA GLU A 334 -13.81 7.93 24.64
C GLU A 334 -13.85 7.37 23.21
N TYR A 335 -14.21 8.22 22.26
CA TYR A 335 -14.16 7.90 20.83
C TYR A 335 -12.81 8.31 20.27
N ARG A 336 -12.27 7.50 19.36
CA ARG A 336 -11.11 7.85 18.53
C ARG A 336 -11.38 7.53 17.08
N ILE A 337 -10.65 8.17 16.17
CA ILE A 337 -10.74 7.89 14.74
C ILE A 337 -9.36 7.45 14.27
N ARG A 338 -9.33 6.41 13.44
CA ARG A 338 -8.09 5.93 12.85
C ARG A 338 -8.26 5.50 11.41
N LYS A 339 -7.16 5.50 10.67
CA LYS A 339 -7.06 4.91 9.34
C LYS A 339 -7.10 3.37 9.46
N LEU A 340 -7.57 2.70 8.42
CA LEU A 340 -7.32 1.27 8.27
C LEU A 340 -5.81 1.02 8.13
N THR A 341 -5.32 -0.04 8.76
CA THR A 341 -3.93 -0.47 8.61
C THR A 341 -3.74 -1.21 7.28
N PRO A 342 -2.51 -1.33 6.77
CA PRO A 342 -2.24 -2.16 5.59
C PRO A 342 -2.73 -3.61 5.77
N LYS A 343 -2.56 -4.17 6.97
CA LYS A 343 -2.98 -5.54 7.28
C LYS A 343 -4.51 -5.71 7.20
N GLU A 344 -5.27 -4.75 7.73
CA GLU A 344 -6.74 -4.73 7.62
C GLU A 344 -7.20 -4.59 6.16
N CYS A 345 -6.51 -3.76 5.36
CA CYS A 345 -6.77 -3.66 3.93
C CYS A 345 -6.54 -4.99 3.21
N TRP A 346 -5.49 -5.74 3.56
CA TRP A 346 -5.22 -7.07 3.00
C TRP A 346 -6.34 -8.07 3.31
N ARG A 347 -6.81 -8.11 4.56
CA ARG A 347 -7.96 -8.94 4.95
C ARG A 347 -9.19 -8.60 4.11
N LEU A 348 -9.48 -7.30 3.94
CA LEU A 348 -10.60 -6.81 3.12
C LEU A 348 -10.42 -7.03 1.61
N MET A 349 -9.23 -7.45 1.15
CA MET A 349 -8.98 -7.91 -0.22
C MET A 349 -9.07 -9.44 -0.35
N GLY A 350 -9.38 -10.16 0.73
CA GLY A 350 -9.45 -11.62 0.76
C GLY A 350 -8.14 -12.33 1.05
N PHE A 351 -7.07 -11.59 1.41
CA PHE A 351 -5.78 -12.18 1.77
C PHE A 351 -5.67 -12.42 3.28
N THR A 352 -4.90 -13.42 3.66
CA THR A 352 -4.68 -13.80 5.06
C THR A 352 -3.59 -12.96 5.72
N ASP A 353 -3.55 -13.02 7.06
CA ASP A 353 -2.47 -12.43 7.85
C ASP A 353 -1.10 -13.03 7.50
N GLU A 354 -1.05 -14.32 7.12
CA GLU A 354 0.16 -15.00 6.68
C GLU A 354 0.65 -14.44 5.34
N ASP A 355 -0.24 -14.23 4.37
CA ASP A 355 0.10 -13.63 3.08
C ASP A 355 0.66 -12.22 3.26
N PHE A 356 0.03 -11.42 4.13
CA PHE A 356 0.52 -10.09 4.46
C PHE A 356 1.93 -10.15 5.07
N GLN A 357 2.18 -11.11 5.96
CA GLN A 357 3.48 -11.27 6.60
C GLN A 357 4.55 -11.70 5.60
N LYS A 358 4.25 -12.65 4.68
CA LYS A 358 5.13 -13.05 3.58
C LYS A 358 5.53 -11.86 2.72
N ALA A 359 4.54 -11.13 2.19
CA ALA A 359 4.80 -9.96 1.34
C ALA A 359 5.57 -8.85 2.07
N LYS A 360 5.26 -8.60 3.34
CA LYS A 360 5.98 -7.63 4.17
C LYS A 360 7.44 -8.05 4.41
N ASP A 361 7.65 -9.34 4.67
CA ASP A 361 8.98 -9.89 4.91
C ASP A 361 9.80 -9.87 3.63
N GLU A 362 9.22 -10.14 2.46
CA GLU A 362 9.90 -10.14 1.14
C GLU A 362 10.20 -8.75 0.57
N ILE A 363 9.38 -7.75 0.88
CA ILE A 363 9.68 -6.38 0.44
C ILE A 363 10.99 -5.87 1.07
N ARG A 364 11.47 -6.43 2.21
CA ARG A 364 12.76 -6.07 2.84
C ARG A 364 13.42 -7.15 3.76
N PRO A 365 13.66 -8.42 3.38
CA PRO A 365 14.26 -9.38 4.32
C PRO A 365 15.79 -9.26 4.34
N ILE A 366 16.36 -8.96 3.18
CA ILE A 366 17.80 -8.75 2.99
C ILE A 366 18.24 -7.45 3.68
N LEU A 367 17.46 -6.38 3.57
CA LEU A 367 17.75 -5.09 4.21
C LEU A 367 17.51 -5.09 5.73
N ASN A 368 16.62 -5.95 6.21
CA ASN A 368 16.37 -6.11 7.65
C ASN A 368 17.34 -7.14 8.28
N GLY A 369 18.42 -7.49 7.62
CA GLY A 369 19.46 -8.38 8.13
C GLY A 369 20.83 -7.70 8.18
N ILE A 370 21.82 -8.43 8.71
CA ILE A 370 23.24 -8.08 8.56
C ILE A 370 23.85 -9.05 7.57
N CYS A 371 24.48 -8.54 6.52
CA CYS A 371 25.30 -9.32 5.62
C CYS A 371 26.71 -9.44 6.20
N ILE A 372 27.23 -10.66 6.23
CA ILE A 372 28.62 -10.95 6.54
C ILE A 372 29.28 -11.37 5.23
N ASN A 373 30.22 -10.59 4.75
CA ASN A 373 30.87 -10.84 3.46
C ASN A 373 32.36 -10.54 3.55
N LYS A 374 33.21 -11.50 3.20
CA LYS A 374 34.66 -11.41 3.40
C LYS A 374 34.96 -11.11 4.88
N ASN A 375 35.56 -9.97 5.18
CA ASN A 375 35.85 -9.50 6.54
C ASN A 375 34.92 -8.36 6.99
N GLU A 376 33.77 -8.19 6.35
CA GLU A 376 32.88 -7.06 6.55
C GLU A 376 31.52 -7.50 7.10
N PHE A 377 31.02 -6.76 8.09
CA PHE A 377 29.62 -6.72 8.48
C PHE A 377 28.96 -5.52 7.82
N ILE A 378 27.87 -5.75 7.09
CA ILE A 378 27.14 -4.73 6.34
C ILE A 378 25.66 -4.74 6.72
N ALA A 379 25.12 -3.59 7.09
CA ALA A 379 23.70 -3.39 7.34
C ALA A 379 23.20 -2.18 6.53
N LEU A 380 22.03 -2.28 5.89
CA LEU A 380 21.44 -1.16 5.15
C LEU A 380 19.90 -1.19 5.15
N ASP A 381 19.25 -0.03 5.28
CA ASP A 381 17.78 0.09 5.38
C ASP A 381 17.14 0.87 4.21
N GLY A 382 17.95 1.17 3.19
CA GLY A 382 17.58 1.96 2.02
C GLY A 382 17.80 3.47 2.16
N TYR A 383 18.03 3.98 3.36
CA TYR A 383 18.38 5.39 3.60
C TYR A 383 19.83 5.57 4.08
N ARG A 384 20.38 4.55 4.70
CA ARG A 384 21.75 4.53 5.24
C ARG A 384 22.37 3.15 5.09
N LEU A 385 23.69 3.13 5.20
CA LEU A 385 24.51 1.92 5.26
C LEU A 385 25.52 2.03 6.39
N ALA A 386 25.72 0.94 7.13
CA ALA A 386 26.78 0.79 8.12
C ALA A 386 27.65 -0.41 7.74
N LEU A 387 28.96 -0.19 7.68
CA LEU A 387 29.97 -1.20 7.40
C LEU A 387 30.99 -1.23 8.53
N ARG A 388 31.31 -2.43 9.03
CA ARG A 388 32.33 -2.67 10.05
C ARG A 388 33.25 -3.79 9.59
N LYS A 389 34.56 -3.55 9.60
CA LYS A 389 35.57 -4.56 9.31
C LYS A 389 35.95 -5.30 10.58
N GLY A 390 36.01 -6.62 10.50
CA GLY A 390 36.48 -7.49 11.58
C GLY A 390 37.68 -8.33 11.16
N ASN A 391 38.12 -9.19 12.07
CA ASN A 391 39.22 -10.13 11.85
C ASN A 391 38.68 -11.55 11.58
N PHE A 392 38.05 -11.72 10.42
CA PHE A 392 37.49 -13.00 9.94
C PHE A 392 37.40 -12.98 8.41
N GLU A 393 37.13 -14.12 7.80
CA GLU A 393 36.87 -14.20 6.35
C GLU A 393 35.76 -15.20 6.05
N THR A 394 34.76 -14.78 5.27
CA THR A 394 33.73 -15.68 4.72
C THR A 394 34.00 -16.00 3.25
N LYS A 395 33.68 -17.23 2.83
CA LYS A 395 33.84 -17.67 1.44
C LYS A 395 32.77 -17.07 0.51
N GLU A 396 31.62 -16.74 1.08
CA GLU A 396 30.47 -16.19 0.37
C GLU A 396 29.67 -15.26 1.31
N PRO A 397 28.79 -14.39 0.76
CA PRO A 397 27.88 -13.58 1.56
C PRO A 397 26.92 -14.43 2.40
N VAL A 398 26.88 -14.15 3.70
CA VAL A 398 25.97 -14.78 4.66
C VAL A 398 25.04 -13.72 5.23
N ILE A 399 23.74 -13.85 4.97
CA ILE A 399 22.74 -12.89 5.42
C ILE A 399 22.07 -13.41 6.70
N VAL A 400 22.24 -12.66 7.78
CA VAL A 400 21.77 -12.99 9.12
C VAL A 400 20.52 -12.15 9.43
N ALA A 401 19.43 -12.80 9.85
CA ALA A 401 18.19 -12.10 10.18
C ALA A 401 18.35 -11.18 11.41
N ALA A 402 17.73 -9.99 11.41
CA ALA A 402 17.80 -9.04 12.54
C ALA A 402 17.40 -9.63 13.89
N ASP A 403 16.44 -10.55 13.93
CA ASP A 403 16.02 -11.14 15.20
C ASP A 403 17.12 -11.99 15.84
N LEU A 404 17.96 -12.65 15.04
CA LEU A 404 19.13 -13.36 15.55
C LEU A 404 20.17 -12.38 16.12
N ILE A 405 20.37 -11.24 15.45
CA ILE A 405 21.25 -10.17 15.94
C ILE A 405 20.77 -9.61 17.28
N LYS A 406 19.46 -9.45 17.47
CA LYS A 406 18.89 -9.02 18.77
C LYS A 406 19.24 -10.00 19.89
N VAL A 407 19.27 -11.30 19.60
CA VAL A 407 19.66 -12.33 20.57
C VAL A 407 21.17 -12.25 20.85
N ILE A 408 21.99 -12.17 19.80
CA ILE A 408 23.45 -12.03 19.91
C ILE A 408 23.84 -10.79 20.74
N ASN A 409 23.16 -9.66 20.54
CA ASN A 409 23.40 -8.43 21.27
C ASN A 409 23.14 -8.50 22.78
N LYS A 410 22.49 -9.57 23.27
CA LYS A 410 22.31 -9.84 24.70
C LYS A 410 23.53 -10.51 25.35
N VAL A 411 24.47 -11.03 24.54
CA VAL A 411 25.75 -11.53 25.04
C VAL A 411 26.63 -10.33 25.36
N LYS A 412 27.03 -10.17 26.63
CA LYS A 412 27.70 -8.96 27.17
C LYS A 412 29.09 -9.24 27.75
N TYR A 413 29.81 -10.20 27.19
CA TYR A 413 31.20 -10.50 27.57
C TYR A 413 32.08 -10.61 26.32
N GLU A 414 33.37 -10.34 26.47
CA GLU A 414 34.37 -10.48 25.41
C GLU A 414 34.77 -11.95 25.25
N CYS A 415 34.71 -12.46 24.03
CA CYS A 415 35.12 -13.82 23.69
C CYS A 415 35.40 -13.93 22.18
N ASN A 416 36.04 -15.04 21.79
CA ASN A 416 36.20 -15.39 20.38
C ASN A 416 34.94 -16.07 19.86
N VAL A 417 34.34 -15.51 18.81
CA VAL A 417 33.12 -16.06 18.22
C VAL A 417 33.44 -16.83 16.94
N LYS A 418 33.07 -18.10 16.88
CA LYS A 418 33.16 -18.91 15.65
C LYS A 418 31.83 -18.89 14.92
N ILE A 419 31.85 -18.53 13.63
CA ILE A 419 30.66 -18.48 12.78
C ILE A 419 30.67 -19.69 11.85
N TYR A 420 29.62 -20.51 11.93
CA TYR A 420 29.37 -21.63 11.03
C TYR A 420 28.12 -21.34 10.22
N TYR A 421 28.09 -21.73 8.96
CA TYR A 421 26.91 -21.55 8.12
C TYR A 421 26.78 -22.67 7.08
N ASN A 422 25.54 -22.91 6.66
CA ASN A 422 25.20 -23.72 5.49
C ASN A 422 24.10 -23.00 4.69
N ASP A 423 23.43 -23.69 3.77
CA ASP A 423 22.41 -23.09 2.90
C ASP A 423 21.18 -22.58 3.66
N ASN A 424 20.91 -23.13 4.86
CA ASN A 424 19.68 -22.90 5.61
C ASN A 424 19.90 -22.17 6.93
N TYR A 425 21.07 -22.32 7.54
CA TYR A 425 21.34 -21.90 8.90
C TYR A 425 22.67 -21.16 9.04
N VAL A 426 22.72 -20.27 10.02
CA VAL A 426 23.94 -19.66 10.56
C VAL A 426 23.99 -19.94 12.06
N LYS A 427 25.17 -20.28 12.55
CA LYS A 427 25.46 -20.60 13.93
C LYS A 427 26.62 -19.77 14.43
N PHE A 428 26.40 -19.08 15.54
CA PHE A 428 27.40 -18.33 16.29
C PHE A 428 27.76 -19.12 17.55
N LYS A 429 28.98 -19.62 17.61
CA LYS A 429 29.52 -20.33 18.76
C LYS A 429 30.41 -19.38 19.56
N PHE A 430 29.94 -19.05 20.75
CA PHE A 430 30.70 -18.44 21.84
C PHE A 430 31.33 -19.58 22.67
N ASP A 431 31.96 -19.26 23.80
CA ASP A 431 32.68 -20.25 24.63
C ASP A 431 31.81 -21.49 24.96
N ASP A 432 30.79 -21.32 25.81
CA ASP A 432 29.85 -22.39 26.20
C ASP A 432 28.44 -22.21 25.61
N LEU A 433 28.26 -21.23 24.71
CA LEU A 433 26.95 -20.87 24.14
C LEU A 433 26.95 -20.99 22.62
N GLU A 434 25.98 -21.72 22.08
CA GLU A 434 25.73 -21.78 20.63
C GLU A 434 24.37 -21.13 20.30
N ILE A 435 24.39 -20.11 19.44
CA ILE A 435 23.20 -19.43 18.94
C ILE A 435 23.02 -19.81 17.47
N VAL A 436 21.92 -20.50 17.16
CA VAL A 436 21.58 -20.94 15.80
C VAL A 436 20.36 -20.18 15.30
N GLY A 437 20.40 -19.74 14.05
CA GLY A 437 19.25 -19.12 13.38
C GLY A 437 19.24 -19.39 11.89
N TYR A 438 18.14 -19.02 11.25
CA TYR A 438 17.99 -19.17 9.81
C TYR A 438 18.89 -18.17 9.05
N ARG A 439 19.57 -18.68 8.01
CA ARG A 439 20.22 -17.87 6.99
C ARG A 439 19.13 -17.37 6.03
N ARG A 440 19.21 -16.10 5.63
CA ARG A 440 18.37 -15.59 4.54
C ARG A 440 19.03 -15.93 3.20
N GLN A 441 18.28 -16.59 2.33
CA GLN A 441 18.71 -16.84 0.96
C GLN A 441 18.40 -15.62 0.09
N GLY A 442 19.27 -15.35 -0.90
CA GLY A 442 19.14 -14.27 -1.85
C GLY A 442 20.40 -13.42 -1.99
N ASN A 443 20.44 -12.61 -3.06
CA ASN A 443 21.57 -11.74 -3.35
C ASN A 443 21.49 -10.46 -2.52
N TYR A 444 22.48 -10.24 -1.64
CA TYR A 444 22.61 -8.97 -0.94
C TYR A 444 22.95 -7.85 -1.95
N ILE A 445 22.46 -6.63 -1.69
CA ILE A 445 22.71 -5.50 -2.59
C ILE A 445 24.22 -5.28 -2.73
N ASN A 446 24.70 -5.02 -3.96
CA ASN A 446 26.08 -4.62 -4.19
C ASN A 446 26.36 -3.26 -3.55
N TYR A 447 26.84 -3.28 -2.31
CA TYR A 447 27.06 -2.08 -1.52
C TYR A 447 28.29 -1.28 -1.98
N ASN A 448 29.26 -1.93 -2.63
CA ASN A 448 30.44 -1.24 -3.15
C ASN A 448 30.06 -0.20 -4.21
N SER A 449 29.06 -0.48 -5.05
CA SER A 449 28.56 0.50 -6.02
C SER A 449 27.77 1.66 -5.41
N ILE A 450 27.42 1.59 -4.11
CA ILE A 450 26.67 2.65 -3.42
C ILE A 450 27.61 3.65 -2.76
N ILE A 451 28.80 3.21 -2.35
CA ILE A 451 29.80 4.04 -1.68
C ILE A 451 30.52 4.87 -2.75
N PRO A 452 30.42 6.21 -2.73
CA PRO A 452 31.16 7.06 -3.66
C PRO A 452 32.67 6.83 -3.57
N GLU A 453 33.34 6.71 -4.71
CA GLU A 453 34.79 6.57 -4.80
C GLU A 453 35.52 7.92 -4.71
N ASN A 454 34.86 9.00 -5.17
CA ASN A 454 35.43 10.34 -5.23
C ASN A 454 34.68 11.32 -4.32
N TYR A 455 35.42 12.27 -3.75
CA TYR A 455 34.89 13.37 -2.95
C TYR A 455 35.41 14.70 -3.48
N ASN A 456 34.57 15.73 -3.36
CA ASN A 456 34.94 17.13 -3.63
C ASN A 456 35.12 17.90 -2.32
N THR A 457 34.51 17.43 -1.24
CA THR A 457 34.53 18.06 0.08
C THR A 457 34.93 17.01 1.11
N LYS A 458 35.99 17.30 1.88
CA LYS A 458 36.48 16.42 2.94
C LYS A 458 36.77 17.21 4.21
N VAL A 459 36.31 16.69 5.35
CA VAL A 459 36.54 17.30 6.67
C VAL A 459 36.89 16.21 7.67
N THR A 460 37.92 16.42 8.49
CA THR A 460 38.24 15.54 9.63
C THR A 460 38.05 16.29 10.93
N LEU A 461 37.25 15.74 11.85
CA LEU A 461 36.85 16.45 13.05
C LEU A 461 36.43 15.51 14.20
N LYS A 462 36.35 16.07 15.40
CA LYS A 462 35.70 15.43 16.55
C LYS A 462 34.20 15.46 16.40
N ILE A 463 33.55 14.33 16.65
CA ILE A 463 32.11 14.17 16.39
C ILE A 463 31.24 14.63 17.55
N LYS A 464 31.76 14.59 18.78
CA LYS A 464 31.01 14.95 19.99
C LYS A 464 30.31 16.32 19.93
N PRO A 465 30.96 17.43 19.51
CA PRO A 465 30.30 18.73 19.40
C PRO A 465 29.07 18.71 18.48
N ILE A 466 29.19 18.09 17.30
CA ILE A 466 28.07 17.94 16.36
C ILE A 466 26.96 17.10 16.96
N LEU A 467 27.32 15.98 17.58
CA LEU A 467 26.35 15.05 18.14
C LEU A 467 25.51 15.68 19.25
N ASP A 468 26.11 16.55 20.06
CA ASP A 468 25.41 17.27 21.13
C ASP A 468 24.41 18.30 20.54
N ILE A 469 24.81 19.05 19.50
CA ILE A 469 23.92 19.96 18.75
C ILE A 469 22.73 19.20 18.15
N LEU A 470 23.01 18.10 17.44
CA LEU A 470 21.96 17.30 16.80
C LEU A 470 20.97 16.70 17.82
N LYS A 471 21.46 16.27 18.99
CA LYS A 471 20.60 15.77 20.07
C LYS A 471 19.69 16.85 20.63
N ASP A 472 20.18 18.08 20.79
CA ASP A 472 19.35 19.21 21.19
C ASP A 472 18.29 19.52 20.12
N TYR A 473 18.69 19.57 18.85
CA TYR A 473 17.77 19.82 17.74
C TYR A 473 16.67 18.74 17.67
N LYS A 474 17.03 17.48 17.89
CA LYS A 474 16.07 16.38 17.99
C LYS A 474 15.10 16.55 19.17
N LYS A 475 15.58 16.96 20.34
CA LYS A 475 14.73 17.24 21.51
C LYS A 475 13.72 18.35 21.22
N ASN A 476 14.14 19.34 20.44
CA ASN A 476 13.32 20.45 19.96
C ASN A 476 12.52 20.12 18.67
N LYS A 477 12.41 18.84 18.30
CA LYS A 477 11.60 18.31 17.19
C LYS A 477 11.99 18.78 15.79
N PHE A 478 13.24 19.21 15.60
CA PHE A 478 13.79 19.43 14.26
C PHE A 478 14.08 18.09 13.59
N LYS A 479 13.49 17.86 12.41
CA LYS A 479 13.62 16.59 11.67
C LYS A 479 14.70 16.63 10.58
N VAL A 480 14.92 17.80 9.99
CA VAL A 480 15.89 18.03 8.92
C VAL A 480 16.92 19.02 9.44
N VAL A 481 18.18 18.72 9.17
CA VAL A 481 19.33 19.54 9.55
C VAL A 481 20.15 19.80 8.31
N ASP A 482 20.52 21.06 8.10
CA ASP A 482 21.42 21.51 7.04
C ASP A 482 22.83 21.59 7.59
N LEU A 483 23.77 20.97 6.89
CA LEU A 483 25.21 21.06 7.13
C LEU A 483 25.80 21.91 6.01
N ASP A 484 26.26 23.11 6.37
CA ASP A 484 26.87 24.10 5.49
C ASP A 484 28.38 24.14 5.78
N PHE A 485 29.12 23.40 4.95
CA PHE A 485 30.58 23.26 5.04
C PHE A 485 31.24 24.45 4.35
N GLN A 486 31.94 25.27 5.13
CA GLN A 486 32.72 26.41 4.67
C GLN A 486 34.20 26.19 4.99
N ASN A 487 35.09 27.06 4.48
CA ASN A 487 36.54 26.85 4.55
C ASN A 487 37.07 26.67 5.97
N ASP A 488 36.55 27.42 6.94
CA ASP A 488 37.02 27.47 8.34
C ASP A 488 35.96 27.02 9.37
N LYS A 489 34.72 26.76 8.93
CA LYS A 489 33.61 26.40 9.82
C LYS A 489 32.57 25.53 9.14
N LEU A 490 31.93 24.68 9.94
CA LEU A 490 30.71 23.97 9.60
C LEU A 490 29.56 24.63 10.34
N ILE A 491 28.59 25.14 9.60
CA ILE A 491 27.35 25.68 10.15
C ILE A 491 26.27 24.59 10.12
N ILE A 492 25.62 24.37 11.24
CA ILE A 492 24.58 23.37 11.44
C ILE A 492 23.28 24.14 11.67
N LYS A 493 22.36 24.08 10.70
CA LYS A 493 21.10 24.84 10.73
C LYS A 493 19.91 23.89 10.81
N ALA A 494 18.87 24.27 11.53
CA ALA A 494 17.59 23.57 11.48
C ALA A 494 16.42 24.54 11.55
N ASN A 495 15.36 24.22 10.81
CA ASN A 495 14.18 25.05 10.69
C ASN A 495 12.91 24.21 10.88
N ASN A 496 11.92 24.77 11.57
CA ASN A 496 10.54 24.27 11.65
C ASN A 496 9.56 25.45 11.60
N ASP A 497 8.24 25.18 11.62
CA ASP A 497 7.20 26.22 11.50
C ASP A 497 7.22 27.29 12.63
N ILE A 498 8.06 27.14 13.66
CA ILE A 498 8.05 27.91 14.91
C ILE A 498 9.39 28.64 15.14
N ALA A 499 10.52 28.03 14.75
CA ALA A 499 11.86 28.55 15.04
C ALA A 499 12.90 28.11 14.00
N THR A 500 13.91 28.96 13.83
CA THR A 500 15.17 28.63 13.14
C THR A 500 16.28 28.66 14.17
N VAL A 501 17.11 27.62 14.18
CA VAL A 501 18.29 27.50 15.04
C VAL A 501 19.52 27.29 14.17
N GLU A 502 20.65 27.85 14.63
CA GLU A 502 21.92 27.78 13.93
C GLU A 502 23.05 27.74 14.96
N GLU A 503 23.97 26.79 14.77
CA GLU A 503 25.22 26.70 15.51
C GLU A 503 26.38 26.50 14.55
N SER A 504 27.60 26.85 14.96
CA SER A 504 28.78 26.69 14.13
C SER A 504 29.93 26.08 14.91
N ILE A 505 30.74 25.29 14.22
CA ILE A 505 31.96 24.70 14.76
C ILE A 505 33.12 24.96 13.81
N THR A 506 34.31 25.18 14.35
CA THR A 506 35.54 25.34 13.57
C THR A 506 35.94 24.02 12.93
N ILE A 507 36.26 24.06 11.64
CA ILE A 507 36.76 22.90 10.88
C ILE A 507 37.90 23.34 9.94
N GLU A 508 38.68 22.38 9.47
CA GLU A 508 39.56 22.57 8.31
C GLU A 508 38.96 21.81 7.13
N LEU A 509 38.49 22.56 6.13
CA LEU A 509 37.93 22.01 4.90
C LEU A 509 39.04 21.67 3.89
N GLN A 510 38.98 20.48 3.31
CA GLN A 510 39.75 20.10 2.14
C GLN A 510 38.80 20.00 0.94
N GLY A 511 39.02 20.85 -0.08
CA GLY A 511 38.20 20.90 -1.28
C GLY A 511 37.15 22.02 -1.26
N GLU A 512 35.99 21.77 -1.85
CA GLU A 512 34.98 22.81 -2.12
C GLU A 512 33.95 22.94 -0.99
N PRO A 513 33.48 24.16 -0.68
CA PRO A 513 32.32 24.39 0.19
C PRO A 513 31.07 23.68 -0.33
N LEU A 514 30.22 23.20 0.59
CA LEU A 514 29.02 22.46 0.23
C LEU A 514 27.94 22.61 1.30
N GLU A 515 26.71 22.92 0.87
CA GLU A 515 25.52 22.82 1.73
C GLU A 515 24.74 21.55 1.39
N ILE A 516 24.38 20.78 2.41
CA ILE A 516 23.64 19.53 2.26
C ILE A 516 22.72 19.26 3.45
N SER A 517 21.54 18.72 3.18
CA SER A 517 20.50 18.48 4.19
C SER A 517 20.38 17.00 4.53
N PHE A 518 20.14 16.67 5.80
CA PHE A 518 19.94 15.29 6.24
C PHE A 518 18.77 15.15 7.22
N ASN A 519 18.29 13.92 7.36
CA ASN A 519 17.41 13.56 8.47
C ASN A 519 18.25 13.48 9.76
N ALA A 520 17.80 14.20 10.80
CA ALA A 520 18.53 14.30 12.07
C ALA A 520 18.74 12.93 12.75
N ASP A 521 17.73 12.06 12.73
CA ASP A 521 17.81 10.74 13.37
C ASP A 521 18.88 9.86 12.71
N TYR A 522 19.00 9.93 11.39
CA TYR A 522 19.98 9.15 10.64
C TYR A 522 21.41 9.64 10.90
N LEU A 523 21.62 10.96 10.96
CA LEU A 523 22.92 11.53 11.33
C LEU A 523 23.33 11.14 12.76
N ILE A 524 22.43 11.30 13.73
CA ILE A 524 22.69 10.95 15.14
C ILE A 524 23.05 9.47 15.27
N ASP A 525 22.31 8.59 14.60
CA ASP A 525 22.56 7.16 14.63
C ASP A 525 23.89 6.75 14.00
N ALA A 526 24.37 7.49 13.00
CA ALA A 526 25.70 7.27 12.42
C ALA A 526 26.80 7.82 13.34
N PHE A 527 26.72 9.11 13.69
CA PHE A 527 27.72 9.84 14.46
C PHE A 527 27.96 9.29 15.87
N LYS A 528 26.96 8.70 16.53
CA LYS A 528 27.15 8.11 17.86
C LYS A 528 28.19 6.98 17.92
N ASN A 529 28.65 6.46 16.77
CA ASN A 529 29.62 5.37 16.69
C ASN A 529 31.07 5.84 16.46
N TYR A 530 31.30 7.16 16.44
CA TYR A 530 32.58 7.78 16.10
C TYR A 530 33.02 8.74 17.20
N ASP A 531 34.30 8.70 17.55
CA ASP A 531 34.94 9.74 18.37
C ASP A 531 35.51 10.84 17.46
N ASN A 532 36.23 10.41 16.42
CA ASN A 532 36.71 11.26 15.33
C ASN A 532 36.21 10.67 14.01
N ALA A 533 35.89 11.51 13.03
CA ALA A 533 35.54 11.00 11.72
C ALA A 533 36.05 11.90 10.60
N THR A 534 36.35 11.26 9.48
CA THR A 534 36.50 11.90 8.19
C THR A 534 35.16 11.85 7.45
N LEU A 535 34.61 13.01 7.13
CA LEU A 535 33.40 13.19 6.34
C LEU A 535 33.80 13.46 4.89
N GLU A 536 33.28 12.69 3.96
CA GLU A 536 33.54 12.80 2.52
C GLU A 536 32.21 13.01 1.78
N LEU A 537 32.15 14.06 0.96
CA LEU A 537 30.98 14.43 0.16
C LEU A 537 31.38 14.78 -1.28
N THR A 538 30.48 14.51 -2.23
CA THR A 538 30.68 14.83 -3.65
C THR A 538 29.82 16.00 -4.11
N TYR A 539 28.50 15.87 -3.98
CA TYR A 539 27.50 16.91 -4.30
C TYR A 539 26.34 16.83 -3.32
N CYS A 540 25.50 17.87 -3.27
CA CYS A 540 24.37 17.99 -2.34
C CYS A 540 23.27 16.92 -2.53
N VAL A 541 23.32 16.16 -3.63
CA VAL A 541 22.40 15.06 -3.93
C VAL A 541 23.00 13.68 -3.66
N ASN A 542 24.30 13.60 -3.40
CA ASN A 542 25.04 12.37 -3.12
C ASN A 542 25.09 12.09 -1.61
N PRO A 543 25.24 10.81 -1.21
CA PRO A 543 25.42 10.47 0.19
C PRO A 543 26.69 11.10 0.79
N MET A 544 26.64 11.38 2.09
CA MET A 544 27.83 11.62 2.89
C MET A 544 28.39 10.29 3.38
N VAL A 545 29.70 10.11 3.22
CA VAL A 545 30.45 8.98 3.76
C VAL A 545 31.20 9.43 5.01
N ILE A 546 31.08 8.66 6.08
CA ILE A 546 31.70 8.89 7.39
C ILE A 546 32.69 7.74 7.61
N ARG A 547 33.97 8.05 7.83
CA ARG A 547 35.04 7.05 7.97
C ARG A 547 35.83 7.23 9.26
N GLU A 548 36.17 6.11 9.91
CA GLU A 548 37.15 6.03 11.00
C GLU A 548 37.70 4.60 11.03
N ASN A 549 38.99 4.42 10.69
CA ASN A 549 39.69 3.13 10.74
C ASN A 549 38.90 1.98 10.06
N ASN A 550 38.36 1.06 10.85
CA ASN A 550 37.61 -0.13 10.44
C ASN A 550 36.10 0.10 10.31
N LYS A 551 35.63 1.36 10.35
CA LYS A 551 34.22 1.73 10.32
C LYS A 551 33.93 2.65 9.14
N LEU A 552 32.80 2.40 8.48
CA LEU A 552 32.20 3.29 7.51
C LEU A 552 30.70 3.39 7.75
N ASP A 553 30.16 4.60 7.70
CA ASP A 553 28.72 4.84 7.61
C ASP A 553 28.43 5.73 6.41
N LEU A 554 27.28 5.52 5.78
CA LEU A 554 26.80 6.28 4.65
C LEU A 554 25.39 6.75 4.94
N VAL A 555 25.13 8.04 4.76
CA VAL A 555 23.82 8.65 5.02
C VAL A 555 23.35 9.38 3.76
N LEU A 556 22.16 9.05 3.26
CA LEU A 556 21.56 9.76 2.12
C LEU A 556 21.01 11.13 2.53
N PRO A 557 21.19 12.16 1.69
CA PRO A 557 20.65 13.49 1.95
C PRO A 557 19.13 13.55 1.75
N VAL A 558 18.51 14.55 2.37
CA VAL A 558 17.14 14.96 2.11
C VAL A 558 17.15 15.81 0.84
N ARG A 559 16.35 15.40 -0.15
CA ARG A 559 16.12 16.24 -1.33
C ARG A 559 15.18 17.39 -0.96
N LYS A 560 15.72 18.61 -0.86
CA LYS A 560 14.92 19.84 -0.84
C LYS A 560 14.15 19.90 -2.18
N LYS A 561 12.84 20.10 -2.12
CA LYS A 561 11.95 20.15 -3.29
C LYS A 561 12.06 21.49 -4.00
#